data_AF-A0A975C419-F1
#
_entry.id   AF-A0A975C419-F1
#
_cell.length_a   1.000
_cell.length_b   1.000
_cell.length_c   1.000
_cell.angle_alpha   90.00
_cell.angle_beta   90.00
_cell.angle_gamma   90.00
#
_symmetry.space_group_name_H-M   'P 1'
#
loop_
_entity.id
_entity.type
_entity.pdbx_description
1 polymer ?
#
loop_
_entity_poly.entity_id
_entity_poly.type
_entity_poly.pdbx_seq_one_letter_code
_entity_poly.pdbx_strand_id
1 'polypeptide(L)'
;MPLDQLDVIIRIAGATLLVVAAIGKWRRGDRSDDRWFAPLALCLCGFLAGNTPVSALQLGGPIGHLAVLLSGLTVAFLWWFCLSVFDWTFRPRGAVLIVGLMWMVVACADRGVFGEAIAQRGLSWVLIAMGLGMMAYLAWRLVRDREGDLIDSRRRSRLWVAILPAAQLLADMGADLAFGLDWQPQLFSIAQNAAVLAFTGWLLALGGDRVAASPAVVRAPTASDPEATALEARLRRLMEVDKVWLDPHLDLAAFVRMMSASERAVRRLILDRLGHDHFRTFLNAARMAEARRLLADPARRDEKLIVIAMDSGFASLPSFNRVFQQVEGASPGAWRSARLSTSDAEAGRTAPAA
;
A
#
# COMPACT_ATOMS: atom_id res chain seq x y z
N MET A 1 12.90 0.38 38.55
CA MET A 1 13.74 -0.42 37.64
C MET A 1 14.78 0.52 37.06
N PRO A 2 16.08 0.18 37.11
CA PRO A 2 17.13 1.02 36.55
C PRO A 2 17.02 1.09 35.00
N LEU A 3 17.48 2.19 34.42
CA LEU A 3 17.25 2.52 33.00
C LEU A 3 17.95 1.55 32.04
N ASP A 4 19.09 1.00 32.44
CA ASP A 4 19.82 -0.05 31.73
C ASP A 4 19.00 -1.33 31.57
N GLN A 5 18.35 -1.78 32.64
CA GLN A 5 17.45 -2.94 32.59
C GLN A 5 16.25 -2.66 31.70
N LEU A 6 15.70 -1.44 31.73
CA LEU A 6 14.58 -1.05 30.87
C LEU A 6 14.97 -1.06 29.39
N ASP A 7 16.14 -0.50 29.06
CA ASP A 7 16.68 -0.49 27.70
C ASP A 7 16.81 -1.92 27.15
N VAL A 8 17.46 -2.80 27.91
CA VAL A 8 17.68 -4.20 27.53
C VAL A 8 16.35 -4.92 27.33
N ILE A 9 15.39 -4.75 28.25
CA ILE A 9 14.07 -5.40 28.16
C ILE A 9 13.35 -4.97 26.87
N ILE A 10 13.27 -3.67 26.59
CA ILE A 10 12.57 -3.16 25.41
C ILE A 10 13.22 -3.67 24.12
N ARG A 11 14.56 -3.65 24.04
CA ARG A 11 15.30 -4.08 22.86
C ARG A 11 15.16 -5.58 22.60
N ILE A 12 15.37 -6.41 23.62
CA ILE A 12 15.30 -7.88 23.49
C ILE A 12 13.85 -8.33 23.27
N ALA A 13 12.89 -7.84 24.06
CA ALA A 13 11.49 -8.20 23.89
C ALA A 13 10.96 -7.74 22.53
N GLY A 14 11.31 -6.51 22.13
CA GLY A 14 10.97 -5.94 20.82
C GLY A 14 11.50 -6.78 19.66
N ALA A 15 12.81 -7.09 19.65
CA ALA A 15 13.42 -7.95 18.64
C ALA A 15 12.77 -9.34 18.60
N THR A 16 12.47 -9.92 19.76
CA THR A 16 11.80 -11.22 19.86
C THR A 16 10.40 -11.19 19.24
N LEU A 17 9.60 -10.17 19.56
CA LEU A 17 8.26 -9.99 19.00
C LEU A 17 8.29 -9.81 17.48
N LEU A 18 9.25 -9.04 16.95
CA LEU A 18 9.42 -8.84 15.51
C LEU A 18 9.74 -10.15 14.79
N VAL A 19 10.65 -10.96 15.34
CA VAL A 19 11.01 -12.27 14.77
C VAL A 19 9.82 -13.23 14.83
N VAL A 20 9.12 -13.33 15.96
CA VAL A 20 7.93 -14.18 16.11
C VAL A 20 6.83 -13.76 15.12
N ALA A 21 6.58 -12.46 14.99
CA ALA A 21 5.61 -11.94 14.02
C ALA A 21 6.01 -12.30 12.58
N ALA A 22 7.29 -12.21 12.24
CA ALA A 22 7.79 -12.51 10.89
C ALA A 22 7.64 -14.01 10.56
N ILE A 23 8.00 -14.88 11.49
CA ILE A 23 7.83 -16.33 11.36
C ILE A 23 6.34 -16.70 11.29
N GLY A 24 5.50 -16.10 12.14
CA GLY A 24 4.07 -16.35 12.18
C GLY A 24 3.33 -15.91 10.91
N LYS A 25 3.81 -14.86 10.24
CA LYS A 25 3.32 -14.40 8.94
C LYS A 25 3.79 -15.34 7.81
N TRP A 26 5.09 -15.66 7.78
CA TRP A 26 5.65 -16.61 6.82
C TRP A 26 4.94 -17.97 6.82
N ARG A 27 4.62 -18.52 8.02
CA ARG A 27 3.89 -19.80 8.16
C ARG A 27 2.44 -19.75 7.66
N ARG A 28 1.78 -18.60 7.68
CA ARG A 28 0.38 -18.45 7.22
C ARG A 28 0.24 -18.39 5.70
N GLY A 29 1.35 -18.26 4.96
CA GLY A 29 1.33 -18.24 3.50
C GLY A 29 0.64 -17.00 2.90
N ASP A 30 0.47 -15.93 3.68
CA ASP A 30 -0.25 -14.72 3.30
C ASP A 30 0.63 -13.82 2.39
N ARG A 31 0.60 -14.10 1.09
CA ARG A 31 1.70 -13.74 0.18
C ARG A 31 1.79 -12.27 -0.28
N SER A 32 0.81 -11.40 0.02
CA SER A 32 0.85 -10.01 -0.48
C SER A 32 1.50 -9.02 0.49
N ASP A 33 1.10 -9.04 1.77
CA ASP A 33 1.48 -8.01 2.74
C ASP A 33 2.76 -8.40 3.52
N ASP A 34 3.16 -9.68 3.47
CA ASP A 34 4.25 -10.25 4.27
C ASP A 34 5.65 -10.05 3.69
N ARG A 35 5.76 -9.81 2.38
CA ARG A 35 7.05 -9.85 1.65
C ARG A 35 8.07 -8.82 2.16
N TRP A 36 7.59 -7.68 2.62
CA TRP A 36 8.43 -6.58 3.10
C TRP A 36 8.57 -6.55 4.62
N PHE A 37 7.69 -7.25 5.34
CA PHE A 37 7.75 -7.28 6.80
C PHE A 37 8.96 -8.07 7.32
N ALA A 38 9.25 -9.25 6.76
CA ALA A 38 10.39 -10.05 7.22
C ALA A 38 11.74 -9.32 7.09
N PRO A 39 12.10 -8.71 5.92
CA PRO A 39 13.32 -7.93 5.83
C PRO A 39 13.30 -6.66 6.71
N LEU A 40 12.13 -6.01 6.87
CA LEU A 40 11.99 -4.91 7.84
C LEU A 40 12.28 -5.37 9.27
N ALA A 41 11.68 -6.48 9.71
CA ALA A 41 11.86 -7.04 11.04
C ALA A 41 13.34 -7.35 11.33
N LEU A 42 14.06 -7.91 10.35
CA LEU A 42 15.50 -8.15 10.46
C LEU A 42 16.30 -6.84 10.61
N CYS A 43 15.97 -5.82 9.83
CA CYS A 43 16.62 -4.50 9.93
C CYS A 43 16.34 -3.83 11.28
N LEU A 44 15.10 -3.91 11.75
CA LEU A 44 14.68 -3.41 13.06
C LEU A 44 15.36 -4.14 14.22
N CYS A 45 15.61 -5.45 14.12
CA CYS A 45 16.44 -6.16 15.09
C CYS A 45 17.87 -5.60 15.12
N GLY A 46 18.45 -5.29 13.96
CA GLY A 46 19.76 -4.62 13.88
C GLY A 46 19.76 -3.21 14.49
N PHE A 47 18.71 -2.42 14.21
CA PHE A 47 18.49 -1.11 14.81
C PHE A 47 18.40 -1.19 16.34
N LEU A 48 17.50 -2.04 16.87
CA LEU A 48 17.36 -2.24 18.31
C LEU A 48 18.65 -2.75 18.94
N ALA A 49 19.39 -3.63 18.26
CA ALA A 49 20.66 -4.14 18.78
C ALA A 49 21.75 -3.06 18.89
N GLY A 50 21.74 -2.02 18.04
CA GLY A 50 22.73 -0.94 18.05
C GLY A 50 22.30 0.34 18.76
N ASN A 51 21.00 0.60 18.91
CA ASN A 51 20.50 1.88 19.39
C ASN A 51 20.49 2.00 20.93
N THR A 52 21.68 2.16 21.51
CA THR A 52 21.90 2.45 22.94
C THR A 52 23.17 3.26 23.13
N PRO A 53 23.18 4.26 24.04
CA PRO A 53 24.39 5.01 24.36
C PRO A 53 25.26 4.30 25.41
N VAL A 54 24.76 3.20 26.00
CA VAL A 54 25.50 2.46 27.03
C VAL A 54 26.53 1.54 26.36
N SER A 55 27.81 1.92 26.42
CA SER A 55 28.89 1.20 25.75
C SER A 55 28.98 -0.30 26.12
N ALA A 56 28.66 -0.65 27.38
CA ALA A 56 28.65 -2.05 27.82
C ALA A 56 27.53 -2.90 27.18
N LEU A 57 26.50 -2.27 26.61
CA LEU A 57 25.35 -2.91 25.96
C LEU A 57 25.44 -2.86 24.43
N GLN A 58 26.53 -2.31 23.88
CA GLN A 58 26.78 -2.27 22.45
C GLN A 58 27.44 -3.58 22.01
N LEU A 59 26.97 -4.12 20.89
CA LEU A 59 27.56 -5.33 20.31
C LEU A 59 28.86 -4.97 19.60
N GLY A 60 29.94 -5.64 19.98
CA GLY A 60 31.24 -5.53 19.31
C GLY A 60 31.43 -6.55 18.18
N GLY A 61 32.54 -6.42 17.45
CA GLY A 61 32.98 -7.39 16.45
C GLY A 61 32.03 -7.55 15.26
N PRO A 62 32.06 -8.70 14.57
CA PRO A 62 31.29 -8.92 13.34
C PRO A 62 29.77 -8.76 13.50
N ILE A 63 29.24 -9.15 14.66
CA ILE A 63 27.80 -9.04 14.97
C ILE A 63 27.41 -7.56 15.13
N GLY A 64 28.25 -6.76 15.78
CA GLY A 64 28.07 -5.31 15.88
C GLY A 64 28.05 -4.64 14.50
N HIS A 65 29.02 -4.96 13.64
CA HIS A 65 29.06 -4.43 12.27
C HIS A 65 27.82 -4.84 11.46
N LEU A 66 27.36 -6.08 11.59
CA LEU A 66 26.13 -6.54 10.95
C LEU A 66 24.90 -5.79 11.47
N ALA A 67 24.79 -5.57 12.78
CA ALA A 67 23.68 -4.83 13.38
C ALA A 67 23.63 -3.37 12.87
N VAL A 68 24.78 -2.70 12.82
CA VAL A 68 24.91 -1.34 12.27
C VAL A 68 24.52 -1.30 10.79
N LEU A 69 24.97 -2.28 10.00
CA LEU A 69 24.60 -2.40 8.59
C LEU A 69 23.09 -2.55 8.42
N LEU A 70 22.49 -3.52 9.10
CA LEU A 70 21.05 -3.80 9.07
C LEU A 70 20.22 -2.59 9.51
N SER A 71 20.66 -1.90 10.56
CA SER A 71 20.05 -0.66 11.04
C SER A 71 19.93 0.38 9.91
N GLY A 72 20.96 0.55 9.08
CA GLY A 72 20.95 1.50 7.95
C GLY A 72 19.96 1.19 6.84
N LEU A 73 19.60 -0.08 6.69
CA LEU A 73 18.64 -0.53 5.68
C LEU A 73 17.18 -0.39 6.15
N THR A 74 16.96 -0.14 7.45
CA THR A 74 15.63 -0.01 8.06
C THR A 74 14.75 0.99 7.35
N VAL A 75 15.27 2.17 7.00
CA VAL A 75 14.46 3.24 6.38
C VAL A 75 13.91 2.81 5.02
N ALA A 76 14.71 2.14 4.18
CA ALA A 76 14.27 1.66 2.88
C ALA A 76 13.17 0.60 3.00
N PHE A 77 13.37 -0.39 3.88
CA PHE A 77 12.37 -1.44 4.09
C PHE A 77 11.13 -0.95 4.82
N LEU A 78 11.25 -0.01 5.75
CA LEU A 78 10.12 0.62 6.43
C LEU A 78 9.27 1.39 5.43
N TRP A 79 9.91 2.16 4.55
CA TRP A 79 9.23 2.89 3.48
C TRP A 79 8.46 1.95 2.54
N TRP A 80 9.09 0.88 2.06
CA TRP A 80 8.42 -0.11 1.22
C TRP A 80 7.30 -0.85 1.95
N PHE A 81 7.49 -1.18 3.23
CA PHE A 81 6.45 -1.81 4.04
C PHE A 81 5.24 -0.89 4.26
N CYS A 82 5.47 0.39 4.60
CA CYS A 82 4.40 1.38 4.71
C CYS A 82 3.59 1.50 3.40
N LEU A 83 4.26 1.43 2.24
CA LEU A 83 3.59 1.43 0.94
C LEU A 83 2.80 0.14 0.68
N SER A 84 3.34 -1.02 1.06
CA SER A 84 2.63 -2.31 0.86
C SER A 84 1.43 -2.46 1.77
N VAL A 85 1.44 -1.87 2.97
CA VAL A 85 0.29 -1.91 3.88
C VAL A 85 -0.97 -1.39 3.20
N PHE A 86 -0.89 -0.46 2.24
CA PHE A 86 -2.07 0.10 1.58
C PHE A 86 -2.28 -0.30 0.11
N ASP A 87 -1.40 -1.11 -0.46
CA ASP A 87 -1.45 -1.61 -1.84
C ASP A 87 -0.91 -3.05 -1.88
N TRP A 88 -1.81 -4.05 -1.94
CA TRP A 88 -1.45 -5.48 -1.92
C TRP A 88 -0.71 -5.95 -3.18
N THR A 89 -0.80 -5.18 -4.27
CA THR A 89 -0.04 -5.46 -5.50
C THR A 89 1.32 -4.77 -5.50
N PHE A 90 1.65 -4.07 -4.41
CA PHE A 90 2.83 -3.25 -4.34
C PHE A 90 4.08 -4.06 -4.61
N ARG A 91 4.79 -3.64 -5.64
CA ARG A 91 6.17 -4.00 -5.92
C ARG A 91 6.92 -2.71 -6.19
N PRO A 92 8.09 -2.49 -5.56
CA PRO A 92 8.91 -1.33 -5.88
C PRO A 92 9.28 -1.42 -7.36
N ARG A 93 8.90 -0.39 -8.12
CA ARG A 93 9.16 -0.25 -9.56
C ARG A 93 9.50 1.21 -9.86
N GLY A 94 10.21 1.44 -10.97
CA GLY A 94 10.60 2.78 -11.41
C GLY A 94 11.33 3.55 -10.31
N ALA A 95 10.94 4.81 -10.10
CA ALA A 95 11.56 5.71 -9.12
C ALA A 95 11.60 5.14 -7.69
N VAL A 96 10.54 4.42 -7.25
CA VAL A 96 10.47 3.85 -5.89
C VAL A 96 11.55 2.79 -5.66
N LEU A 97 11.82 1.97 -6.69
CA LEU A 97 12.89 0.97 -6.61
C LEU A 97 14.26 1.63 -6.65
N ILE A 98 14.46 2.59 -7.58
CA ILE A 98 15.74 3.28 -7.76
C ILE A 98 16.14 4.02 -6.48
N VAL A 99 15.22 4.80 -5.89
CA VAL A 99 15.48 5.55 -4.64
C VAL A 99 15.77 4.60 -3.48
N GLY A 100 15.03 3.50 -3.35
CA GLY A 100 15.28 2.52 -2.30
C GLY A 100 16.64 1.82 -2.45
N LEU A 101 17.03 1.43 -3.67
CA LEU A 101 18.35 0.84 -3.93
C LEU A 101 19.48 1.85 -3.71
N MET A 102 19.30 3.09 -4.17
CA MET A 102 20.25 4.19 -3.92
C MET A 102 20.43 4.44 -2.42
N TRP A 103 19.34 4.44 -1.64
CA TRP A 103 19.42 4.53 -0.18
C TRP A 103 20.30 3.42 0.39
N MET A 104 20.06 2.16 -0.01
CA MET A 104 20.83 1.01 0.49
C MET A 104 22.31 1.14 0.16
N VAL A 105 22.65 1.57 -1.06
CA VAL A 105 24.05 1.78 -1.48
C VAL A 105 24.70 2.90 -0.64
N VAL A 106 24.05 4.05 -0.52
CA VAL A 106 24.58 5.19 0.26
C VAL A 106 24.70 4.82 1.75
N ALA A 107 23.72 4.11 2.30
CA ALA A 107 23.73 3.68 3.71
C ALA A 107 24.85 2.67 4.00
N CYS A 108 25.14 1.75 3.07
CA CYS A 108 26.28 0.85 3.15
C CYS A 108 27.61 1.60 3.03
N ALA A 109 27.70 2.58 2.12
CA ALA A 109 28.90 3.40 1.92
C ALA A 109 29.22 4.26 3.16
N ASP A 110 28.21 4.91 3.72
CA ASP A 110 28.32 5.72 4.94
C ASP A 110 28.84 4.91 6.14
N ARG A 111 28.48 3.62 6.20
CA ARG A 111 28.91 2.66 7.23
C ARG A 111 30.24 1.95 6.93
N GLY A 112 30.94 2.34 5.86
CA GLY A 112 32.28 1.84 5.53
C GLY A 112 32.33 0.47 4.86
N VAL A 113 31.21 -0.06 4.36
CA VAL A 113 31.18 -1.35 3.63
C VAL A 113 32.09 -1.33 2.39
N PHE A 114 32.22 -0.17 1.74
CA PHE A 114 33.08 0.02 0.56
C PHE A 114 34.46 0.59 0.91
N GLY A 115 34.85 0.54 2.19
CA GLY A 115 36.11 1.05 2.71
C GLY A 115 36.01 2.41 3.40
N GLU A 116 36.93 2.67 4.31
CA GLU A 116 36.96 3.89 5.14
C GLU A 116 37.24 5.17 4.34
N ALA A 117 37.80 5.06 3.14
CA ALA A 117 38.05 6.20 2.26
C ALA A 117 36.77 6.95 1.86
N ILE A 118 35.62 6.27 1.88
CA ILE A 118 34.31 6.80 1.50
C ILE A 118 33.44 7.07 2.74
N ALA A 119 33.67 6.34 3.83
CA ALA A 119 32.92 6.48 5.07
C ALA A 119 32.99 7.92 5.63
N GLN A 120 31.89 8.39 6.21
CA GLN A 120 31.79 9.66 6.96
C GLN A 120 32.19 10.95 6.20
N ARG A 121 32.33 10.93 4.87
CA ARG A 121 32.54 12.14 4.04
C ARG A 121 31.24 12.92 3.76
N GLY A 122 30.40 13.11 4.78
CA GLY A 122 29.13 13.83 4.65
C GLY A 122 28.00 13.06 3.96
N LEU A 123 28.15 11.75 3.75
CA LEU A 123 27.10 10.88 3.21
C LEU A 123 25.86 10.86 4.11
N SER A 124 26.01 11.09 5.41
CA SER A 124 24.91 11.23 6.36
C SER A 124 23.93 12.36 5.97
N TRP A 125 24.43 13.49 5.46
CA TRP A 125 23.58 14.58 4.94
C TRP A 125 22.80 14.17 3.69
N VAL A 126 23.40 13.35 2.83
CA VAL A 126 22.72 12.77 1.66
C VAL A 126 21.59 11.84 2.11
N LEU A 127 21.83 10.99 3.11
CA LEU A 127 20.80 10.11 3.69
C LEU A 127 19.66 10.93 4.32
N ILE A 128 19.96 12.00 5.07
CA ILE A 128 18.93 12.88 5.63
C ILE A 128 18.06 13.49 4.52
N ALA A 129 18.68 14.05 3.47
CA ALA A 129 17.97 14.65 2.36
C ALA A 129 17.10 13.64 1.59
N MET A 130 17.65 12.44 1.32
CA MET A 130 16.89 11.34 0.72
C MET A 130 15.73 10.91 1.61
N GLY A 131 15.92 10.90 2.93
CA GLY A 131 14.93 10.43 3.90
C GLY A 131 13.73 11.36 3.94
N LEU A 132 13.98 12.67 3.96
CA LEU A 132 12.96 13.70 3.80
C LEU A 132 12.20 13.55 2.47
N GLY A 133 12.91 13.29 1.37
CA GLY A 133 12.29 13.03 0.06
C GLY A 133 11.40 11.78 0.05
N MET A 134 11.85 10.68 0.66
CA MET A 134 11.08 9.44 0.81
C MET A 134 9.83 9.66 1.67
N MET A 135 9.93 10.43 2.76
CA MET A 135 8.80 10.79 3.61
C MET A 135 7.80 11.69 2.88
N ALA A 136 8.27 12.71 2.16
CA ALA A 136 7.43 13.57 1.35
C ALA A 136 6.68 12.78 0.27
N TYR A 137 7.36 11.84 -0.41
CA TYR A 137 6.73 10.93 -1.36
C TYR A 137 5.69 10.02 -0.69
N LEU A 138 6.01 9.44 0.48
CA LEU A 138 5.10 8.59 1.24
C LEU A 138 3.83 9.36 1.61
N ALA A 139 3.97 10.57 2.16
CA ALA A 139 2.87 11.44 2.50
C ALA A 139 2.03 11.80 1.27
N TRP A 140 2.66 12.25 0.19
CA TRP A 140 1.98 12.58 -1.06
C TRP A 140 1.18 11.41 -1.61
N ARG A 141 1.79 10.21 -1.67
CA ARG A 141 1.13 9.01 -2.19
C ARG A 141 -0.04 8.58 -1.32
N LEU A 142 0.13 8.55 0.00
CA LEU A 142 -0.92 8.15 0.94
C LEU A 142 -2.09 9.14 0.97
N VAL A 143 -1.83 10.44 0.82
CA VAL A 143 -2.85 11.49 0.73
C VAL A 143 -3.59 11.44 -0.60
N ARG A 144 -2.90 11.16 -1.72
CA ARG A 144 -3.52 11.06 -3.05
C ARG A 144 -4.42 9.83 -3.16
N ASP A 145 -3.97 8.68 -2.67
CA ASP A 145 -4.73 7.43 -2.75
C ASP A 145 -5.95 7.40 -1.80
N ARG A 146 -6.06 8.37 -0.87
CA ARG A 146 -7.14 8.47 0.12
C ARG A 146 -8.52 8.72 -0.50
N GLU A 147 -8.57 9.42 -1.64
CA GLU A 147 -9.82 10.00 -2.15
C GLU A 147 -10.81 8.94 -2.61
N GLY A 148 -10.31 7.80 -3.10
CA GLY A 148 -11.16 6.68 -3.51
C GLY A 148 -11.39 5.61 -2.45
N ASP A 149 -10.67 5.64 -1.31
CA ASP A 149 -10.76 4.61 -0.26
C ASP A 149 -12.03 4.83 0.56
N LEU A 150 -12.98 3.89 0.49
CA LEU A 150 -14.31 4.03 1.08
C LEU A 150 -14.33 3.67 2.58
N ILE A 151 -13.32 2.94 3.06
CA ILE A 151 -13.20 2.53 4.46
C ILE A 151 -12.64 3.69 5.31
N ASP A 152 -13.47 4.21 6.22
CA ASP A 152 -13.12 5.35 7.09
C ASP A 152 -11.88 5.08 7.96
N SER A 153 -11.74 3.88 8.53
CA SER A 153 -10.59 3.51 9.37
C SER A 153 -9.28 3.50 8.57
N ARG A 154 -9.27 2.84 7.40
CA ARG A 154 -8.11 2.77 6.50
C ARG A 154 -7.70 4.16 6.03
N ARG A 155 -8.66 5.03 5.68
CA ARG A 155 -8.38 6.42 5.29
C ARG A 155 -7.70 7.21 6.41
N ARG A 156 -8.20 7.13 7.65
CA ARG A 156 -7.58 7.83 8.80
C ARG A 156 -6.19 7.28 9.10
N SER A 157 -6.00 5.97 9.02
CA SER A 157 -4.69 5.34 9.25
C SER A 157 -3.64 5.76 8.23
N ARG A 158 -3.99 5.97 6.95
CA ARG A 158 -3.05 6.50 5.93
C ARG A 158 -2.39 7.80 6.36
N LEU A 159 -3.13 8.71 6.99
CA LEU A 159 -2.61 9.99 7.48
C LEU A 159 -1.58 9.78 8.60
N TRP A 160 -1.92 8.94 9.58
CA TRP A 160 -1.04 8.65 10.71
C TRP A 160 0.23 7.89 10.30
N VAL A 161 0.16 7.02 9.27
CA VAL A 161 1.36 6.36 8.71
C VAL A 161 2.33 7.35 8.06
N ALA A 162 1.84 8.49 7.56
CA ALA A 162 2.71 9.56 7.08
C ALA A 162 3.21 10.47 8.21
N ILE A 163 2.32 10.84 9.15
CA ILE A 163 2.63 11.81 10.21
C ILE A 163 3.61 11.24 11.24
N LEU A 164 3.41 10.01 11.73
CA LEU A 164 4.21 9.50 12.85
C LEU A 164 5.70 9.35 12.50
N PRO A 165 6.09 8.74 11.35
CA PRO A 165 7.50 8.66 10.97
C PRO A 165 8.10 10.01 10.61
N ALA A 166 7.32 10.93 10.03
CA ALA A 166 7.78 12.28 9.75
C ALA A 166 8.03 13.08 11.04
N ALA A 167 7.13 12.97 12.03
CA ALA A 167 7.30 13.59 13.33
C ALA A 167 8.53 13.03 14.06
N GLN A 168 8.77 11.72 13.99
CA GLN A 168 9.96 11.09 14.53
C GLN A 168 11.23 11.63 13.87
N LEU A 169 11.27 11.68 12.53
CA LEU A 169 12.41 12.21 11.79
C LEU A 169 12.69 13.68 12.14
N LEU A 170 11.64 14.50 12.28
CA LEU A 170 11.77 15.90 12.68
C LEU A 170 12.24 16.06 14.12
N ALA A 171 11.81 15.17 15.03
CA ALA A 171 12.28 15.16 16.40
C ALA A 171 13.77 14.79 16.49
N ASP A 172 14.20 13.77 15.74
CA ASP A 172 15.61 13.37 15.64
C ASP A 172 16.46 14.54 15.08
N MET A 173 16.04 15.15 13.97
CA MET A 173 16.74 16.32 13.40
C MET A 173 16.74 17.54 14.33
N GLY A 174 15.66 17.76 15.08
CA GLY A 174 15.57 18.84 16.04
C GLY A 174 16.52 18.64 17.23
N ALA A 175 16.65 17.40 17.70
CA ALA A 175 17.61 17.03 18.73
C ALA A 175 19.05 17.22 18.25
N ASP A 176 19.36 16.73 17.04
CA ASP A 176 20.68 16.89 16.42
C ASP A 176 21.07 18.37 16.28
N LEU A 177 20.14 19.23 15.89
CA LEU A 177 20.37 20.66 15.74
C LEU A 177 20.53 21.39 17.09
N ALA A 178 19.72 21.03 18.08
CA ALA A 178 19.70 21.70 19.38
C ALA A 178 20.86 21.27 20.30
N PHE A 179 21.28 20.01 20.20
CA PHE A 179 22.20 19.40 21.16
C PHE A 179 23.44 18.77 20.52
N GLY A 180 23.51 18.67 19.19
CA GLY A 180 24.60 18.07 18.44
C GLY A 180 24.37 16.59 18.11
N LEU A 181 25.06 16.09 17.08
CA LEU A 181 24.90 14.72 16.55
C LEU A 181 25.30 13.61 17.53
N ASP A 182 26.16 13.92 18.51
CA ASP A 182 26.59 12.98 19.55
C ASP A 182 25.63 12.94 20.74
N TRP A 183 24.59 13.79 20.76
CA TRP A 183 23.64 13.86 21.86
C TRP A 183 22.66 12.69 21.81
N GLN A 184 22.96 11.65 22.59
CA GLN A 184 22.12 10.46 22.69
C GLN A 184 21.94 10.05 24.16
N PRO A 185 21.11 10.75 24.94
CA PRO A 185 20.84 10.33 26.31
C PRO A 185 20.04 9.02 26.32
N GLN A 186 20.29 8.18 27.34
CA GLN A 186 19.70 6.84 27.42
C GLN A 186 18.18 6.83 27.33
N LEU A 187 17.51 7.79 27.98
CA LEU A 187 16.05 7.90 27.93
C LEU A 187 15.53 8.21 26.52
N PHE A 188 16.28 8.98 25.72
CA PHE A 188 15.92 9.29 24.34
C PHE A 188 15.98 8.04 23.46
N SER A 189 17.07 7.26 23.53
CA SER A 189 17.18 6.00 22.79
C SER A 189 16.11 4.98 23.20
N ILE A 190 15.80 4.88 24.51
CA ILE A 190 14.68 4.06 25.02
C ILE A 190 13.35 4.49 24.39
N ALA A 191 13.05 5.79 24.40
CA ALA A 191 11.82 6.33 23.83
C ALA A 191 11.74 6.09 22.31
N GLN A 192 12.86 6.26 21.59
CA GLN A 192 12.96 6.01 20.15
C GLN A 192 12.70 4.53 19.83
N ASN A 193 13.32 3.61 20.57
CA ASN A 193 13.11 2.17 20.43
C ASN A 193 11.65 1.78 20.69
N ALA A 194 11.04 2.31 21.76
CA ALA A 194 9.64 2.08 22.08
C ALA A 194 8.70 2.63 21.00
N ALA A 195 8.95 3.84 20.47
CA ALA A 195 8.16 4.46 19.42
C ALA A 195 8.19 3.66 18.12
N VAL A 196 9.37 3.20 17.70
CA VAL A 196 9.53 2.37 16.50
C VAL A 196 8.81 1.02 16.64
N LEU A 197 8.89 0.38 17.81
CA LEU A 197 8.18 -0.86 18.11
C LEU A 197 6.66 -0.67 18.12
N ALA A 198 6.17 0.39 18.78
CA ALA A 198 4.75 0.72 18.81
C ALA A 198 4.21 1.02 17.41
N PHE A 199 4.93 1.81 16.61
CA PHE A 199 4.56 2.12 15.24
C PHE A 199 4.52 0.86 14.37
N THR A 200 5.52 -0.01 14.47
CA THR A 200 5.57 -1.26 13.69
C THR A 200 4.46 -2.22 14.11
N GLY A 201 4.20 -2.36 15.42
CA GLY A 201 3.09 -3.15 15.94
C GLY A 201 1.73 -2.63 15.47
N TRP A 202 1.54 -1.32 15.47
CA TRP A 202 0.33 -0.67 14.94
C TRP A 202 0.17 -0.91 13.43
N LEU A 203 1.24 -0.78 12.63
CA LEU A 203 1.21 -1.11 11.20
C LEU A 203 0.82 -2.57 10.95
N LEU A 204 1.32 -3.51 11.75
CA LEU A 204 0.96 -4.92 11.66
C LEU A 204 -0.53 -5.15 11.96
N ALA A 205 -1.08 -4.49 12.98
CA ALA A 205 -2.50 -4.56 13.31
C ALA A 205 -3.39 -4.05 12.16
N LEU A 206 -2.99 -2.94 11.51
CA LEU A 206 -3.69 -2.41 10.34
C LEU A 206 -3.71 -3.37 9.14
N GLY A 207 -2.68 -4.20 8.99
CA GLY A 207 -2.65 -5.27 8.00
C GLY A 207 -3.54 -6.46 8.39
N GLY A 208 -3.60 -6.80 9.68
CA GLY A 208 -4.28 -7.98 10.22
C GLY A 208 -5.81 -7.92 10.25
N ASP A 209 -6.41 -6.74 10.47
CA ASP A 209 -7.88 -6.54 10.50
C ASP A 209 -8.61 -6.87 9.19
N ARG A 210 -7.86 -7.20 8.13
CA ARG A 210 -8.39 -7.51 6.80
C ARG A 210 -8.90 -8.93 6.65
N VAL A 211 -8.42 -9.88 7.46
CA VAL A 211 -8.94 -11.26 7.47
C VAL A 211 -10.33 -11.33 8.13
N ALA A 212 -10.64 -10.40 9.03
CA ALA A 212 -11.95 -10.28 9.68
C ALA A 212 -12.98 -9.52 8.84
N ALA A 213 -12.55 -8.74 7.85
CA ALA A 213 -13.42 -8.21 6.80
C ALA A 213 -13.75 -9.30 5.77
N SER A 214 -14.27 -10.43 6.26
CA SER A 214 -15.26 -11.21 5.51
C SER A 214 -16.30 -10.21 4.99
N PRO A 215 -16.80 -10.32 3.74
CA PRO A 215 -17.81 -9.40 3.23
C PRO A 215 -18.89 -9.33 4.30
N ALA A 216 -19.01 -8.18 4.95
CA ALA A 216 -19.98 -7.98 6.00
C ALA A 216 -21.28 -8.46 5.37
N VAL A 217 -21.83 -9.53 5.97
CA VAL A 217 -23.09 -10.17 5.57
C VAL A 217 -23.96 -9.07 5.03
N VAL A 218 -24.28 -9.13 3.72
CA VAL A 218 -25.24 -8.23 3.06
C VAL A 218 -26.38 -8.08 4.04
N ARG A 219 -26.39 -6.97 4.79
CA ARG A 219 -27.45 -6.77 5.77
C ARG A 219 -28.66 -6.58 4.91
N ALA A 220 -29.50 -7.61 4.88
CA ALA A 220 -30.81 -7.54 4.26
C ALA A 220 -31.43 -6.22 4.74
N PRO A 221 -31.98 -5.41 3.82
CA PRO A 221 -32.45 -4.07 4.16
C PRO A 221 -33.32 -4.15 5.41
N THR A 222 -32.99 -3.37 6.43
CA THR A 222 -34.02 -2.84 7.32
C THR A 222 -34.90 -1.98 6.42
N ALA A 223 -35.91 -2.64 5.83
CA ALA A 223 -36.87 -2.05 4.93
C ALA A 223 -37.79 -1.15 5.77
N SER A 224 -37.37 0.10 5.99
CA SER A 224 -38.21 1.15 6.58
C SER A 224 -37.58 2.55 6.55
N ASP A 225 -36.59 2.82 5.69
CA ASP A 225 -36.04 4.18 5.51
C ASP A 225 -36.33 4.70 4.09
N PRO A 226 -37.26 5.67 3.93
CA PRO A 226 -37.55 6.33 2.65
C PRO A 226 -36.31 6.98 2.03
N GLU A 227 -35.38 7.48 2.85
CA GLU A 227 -34.18 8.18 2.38
C GLU A 227 -33.18 7.19 1.75
N ALA A 228 -33.02 6.01 2.35
CA ALA A 228 -32.20 4.92 1.79
C ALA A 228 -32.75 4.43 0.44
N THR A 229 -34.08 4.32 0.33
CA THR A 229 -34.75 3.86 -0.90
C THR A 229 -34.57 4.87 -2.04
N ALA A 230 -34.71 6.17 -1.75
CA ALA A 230 -34.47 7.23 -2.73
C ALA A 230 -33.00 7.25 -3.20
N LEU A 231 -32.06 6.99 -2.28
CA LEU A 231 -30.64 6.93 -2.60
C LEU A 231 -30.31 5.74 -3.52
N GLU A 232 -30.87 4.57 -3.26
CA GLU A 232 -30.71 3.38 -4.11
C GLU A 232 -31.30 3.59 -5.52
N ALA A 233 -32.47 4.23 -5.62
CA ALA A 233 -33.08 4.55 -6.91
C ALA A 233 -32.21 5.51 -7.73
N ARG A 234 -31.60 6.51 -7.08
CA ARG A 234 -30.67 7.45 -7.73
C ARG A 234 -29.39 6.75 -8.18
N LEU A 235 -28.82 5.89 -7.35
CA LEU A 235 -27.67 5.05 -7.73
C LEU A 235 -27.99 4.23 -8.98
N ARG A 236 -29.15 3.56 -9.01
CA ARG A 236 -29.57 2.74 -10.15
C ARG A 236 -29.68 3.57 -11.43
N ARG A 237 -30.31 4.74 -11.36
CA ARG A 237 -30.39 5.67 -12.50
C ARG A 237 -28.99 6.04 -13.03
N LEU A 238 -28.10 6.49 -12.15
CA LEU A 238 -26.74 6.90 -12.56
C LEU A 238 -25.96 5.75 -13.21
N MET A 239 -26.13 4.52 -12.72
CA MET A 239 -25.37 3.36 -13.19
C MET A 239 -25.95 2.70 -14.43
N GLU A 240 -27.27 2.53 -14.50
CA GLU A 240 -27.94 1.77 -15.57
C GLU A 240 -28.39 2.67 -16.73
N VAL A 241 -28.90 3.87 -16.42
CA VAL A 241 -29.46 4.80 -17.40
C VAL A 241 -28.40 5.78 -17.88
N ASP A 242 -27.84 6.56 -16.96
CA ASP A 242 -26.91 7.63 -17.31
C ASP A 242 -25.49 7.11 -17.60
N LYS A 243 -25.21 5.86 -17.21
CA LYS A 243 -23.93 5.16 -17.40
C LYS A 243 -22.72 6.03 -17.06
N VAL A 244 -22.78 6.72 -15.93
CA VAL A 244 -21.76 7.71 -15.51
C VAL A 244 -20.36 7.11 -15.39
N TRP A 245 -20.27 5.79 -15.21
CA TRP A 245 -19.03 5.03 -15.21
C TRP A 245 -18.28 5.06 -16.56
N LEU A 246 -18.91 5.48 -17.65
CA LEU A 246 -18.26 5.72 -18.94
C LEU A 246 -17.34 6.95 -18.92
N ASP A 247 -17.55 7.90 -18.00
CA ASP A 247 -16.64 9.04 -17.85
C ASP A 247 -15.32 8.57 -17.19
N PRO A 248 -14.17 8.62 -17.90
CA PRO A 248 -12.88 8.20 -17.37
C PRO A 248 -12.37 9.07 -16.22
N HIS A 249 -12.91 10.30 -16.07
CA HIS A 249 -12.51 11.27 -15.07
C HIS A 249 -13.45 11.33 -13.85
N LEU A 250 -14.49 10.48 -13.81
CA LEU A 250 -15.40 10.43 -12.66
C LEU A 250 -14.67 10.03 -11.38
N ASP A 251 -14.64 10.96 -10.42
CA ASP A 251 -14.13 10.75 -9.06
C ASP A 251 -15.27 10.64 -8.03
N LEU A 252 -14.91 10.28 -6.80
CA LEU A 252 -15.89 10.11 -5.72
C LEU A 252 -16.61 11.43 -5.42
N ALA A 253 -15.93 12.57 -5.48
CA ALA A 253 -16.51 13.87 -5.15
C ALA A 253 -17.59 14.26 -6.17
N ALA A 254 -17.33 14.08 -7.47
CA ALA A 254 -18.28 14.26 -8.54
C ALA A 254 -19.47 13.32 -8.39
N PHE A 255 -19.21 12.04 -8.14
CA PHE A 255 -20.27 11.06 -7.93
C PHE A 255 -21.16 11.41 -6.73
N VAL A 256 -20.59 11.87 -5.61
CA VAL A 256 -21.33 12.34 -4.43
C VAL A 256 -22.23 13.53 -4.76
N ARG A 257 -21.74 14.49 -5.57
CA ARG A 257 -22.56 15.61 -6.05
C ARG A 257 -23.74 15.13 -6.90
N MET A 258 -23.51 14.18 -7.81
CA MET A 258 -24.55 13.59 -8.66
C MET A 258 -25.59 12.79 -7.87
N MET A 259 -25.15 12.12 -6.81
CA MET A 259 -26.04 11.45 -5.85
C MET A 259 -26.84 12.45 -5.00
N SER A 260 -26.41 13.72 -4.93
CA SER A 260 -26.98 14.79 -4.09
C SER A 260 -27.24 14.32 -2.66
N ALA A 261 -26.23 13.69 -2.08
CA ALA A 261 -26.26 13.12 -0.73
C ALA A 261 -24.93 13.39 -0.02
N SER A 262 -24.88 13.15 1.30
CA SER A 262 -23.62 13.27 2.03
C SER A 262 -22.60 12.23 1.55
N GLU A 263 -21.32 12.59 1.51
CA GLU A 263 -20.23 11.67 1.16
C GLU A 263 -20.25 10.40 2.02
N ARG A 264 -20.58 10.55 3.32
CA ARG A 264 -20.71 9.42 4.26
C ARG A 264 -21.85 8.47 3.89
N ALA A 265 -22.97 8.97 3.37
CA ALA A 265 -24.08 8.13 2.93
C ALA A 265 -23.73 7.35 1.66
N VAL A 266 -23.10 8.00 0.68
CA VAL A 266 -22.67 7.36 -0.58
C VAL A 266 -21.61 6.30 -0.33
N ARG A 267 -20.62 6.59 0.53
CA ARG A 267 -19.59 5.62 0.93
C ARG A 267 -20.19 4.38 1.58
N ARG A 268 -21.11 4.57 2.55
CA ARG A 268 -21.82 3.45 3.21
C ARG A 268 -22.65 2.65 2.23
N LEU A 269 -23.35 3.30 1.30
CA LEU A 269 -24.12 2.60 0.27
C LEU A 269 -23.22 1.68 -0.57
N ILE A 270 -22.09 2.20 -1.07
CA ILE A 270 -21.18 1.41 -1.91
C ILE A 270 -20.49 0.30 -1.10
N LEU A 271 -20.06 0.58 0.12
CA LEU A 271 -19.37 -0.39 0.98
C LEU A 271 -20.32 -1.48 1.48
N ASP A 272 -21.41 -1.09 2.15
CA ASP A 272 -22.28 -2.00 2.88
C ASP A 272 -23.26 -2.75 1.97
N ARG A 273 -23.66 -2.15 0.83
CA ARG A 273 -24.65 -2.76 -0.08
C ARG A 273 -24.03 -3.37 -1.34
N LEU A 274 -22.96 -2.77 -1.86
CA LEU A 274 -22.32 -3.25 -3.10
C LEU A 274 -21.01 -4.01 -2.83
N GLY A 275 -20.49 -3.98 -1.61
CA GLY A 275 -19.32 -4.76 -1.21
C GLY A 275 -18.00 -4.24 -1.79
N HIS A 276 -17.92 -2.98 -2.22
CA HIS A 276 -16.71 -2.40 -2.76
C HIS A 276 -16.00 -1.53 -1.71
N ASP A 277 -14.73 -1.82 -1.44
CA ASP A 277 -13.88 -1.07 -0.51
C ASP A 277 -13.24 0.19 -1.12
N HIS A 278 -13.26 0.29 -2.45
CA HIS A 278 -12.67 1.39 -3.19
C HIS A 278 -13.55 1.84 -4.36
N PHE A 279 -13.72 3.16 -4.53
CA PHE A 279 -14.63 3.76 -5.51
C PHE A 279 -14.27 3.35 -6.96
N ARG A 280 -12.97 3.32 -7.31
CA ARG A 280 -12.57 2.89 -8.65
C ARG A 280 -12.88 1.41 -8.90
N THR A 281 -12.84 0.56 -7.86
CA THR A 281 -13.20 -0.86 -7.97
C THR A 281 -14.68 -1.00 -8.29
N PHE A 282 -15.53 -0.21 -7.64
CA PHE A 282 -16.96 -0.12 -7.94
C PHE A 282 -17.20 0.28 -9.41
N LEU A 283 -16.61 1.38 -9.90
CA LEU A 283 -16.77 1.77 -11.30
C LEU A 283 -16.23 0.72 -12.27
N ASN A 284 -15.05 0.16 -11.97
CA ASN A 284 -14.40 -0.83 -12.82
C ASN A 284 -15.25 -2.11 -13.01
N ALA A 285 -16.11 -2.47 -12.05
CA ALA A 285 -17.01 -3.60 -12.22
C ALA A 285 -17.98 -3.38 -13.40
N ALA A 286 -18.59 -2.20 -13.48
CA ALA A 286 -19.46 -1.83 -14.60
C ALA A 286 -18.68 -1.68 -15.92
N ARG A 287 -17.53 -0.99 -15.87
CA ARG A 287 -16.64 -0.83 -17.04
C ARG A 287 -16.17 -2.17 -17.60
N MET A 288 -15.95 -3.16 -16.74
CA MET A 288 -15.51 -4.49 -17.17
C MET A 288 -16.63 -5.30 -17.82
N ALA A 289 -17.87 -5.16 -17.35
CA ALA A 289 -19.02 -5.74 -18.03
C ALA A 289 -19.13 -5.19 -19.46
N GLU A 290 -18.97 -3.87 -19.64
CA GLU A 290 -19.00 -3.26 -20.98
C GLU A 290 -17.81 -3.69 -21.83
N ALA A 291 -16.60 -3.72 -21.28
CA ALA A 291 -15.43 -4.19 -22.01
C ALA A 291 -15.58 -5.61 -22.55
N ARG A 292 -16.13 -6.54 -21.75
CA ARG A 292 -16.43 -7.90 -22.20
C ARG A 292 -17.43 -7.89 -23.36
N ARG A 293 -18.49 -7.08 -23.25
CA ARG A 293 -19.51 -6.93 -24.29
C ARG A 293 -18.88 -6.44 -25.61
N LEU A 294 -18.02 -5.42 -25.54
CA LEU A 294 -17.36 -4.84 -26.70
C LEU A 294 -16.31 -5.77 -27.32
N LEU A 295 -15.55 -6.52 -26.52
CA LEU A 295 -14.56 -7.48 -27.02
C LEU A 295 -15.19 -8.74 -27.61
N ALA A 296 -16.39 -9.12 -27.15
CA ALA A 296 -17.11 -10.28 -27.67
C ALA A 296 -17.91 -9.96 -28.94
N ASP A 297 -18.05 -8.69 -29.30
CA ASP A 297 -18.80 -8.26 -30.50
C ASP A 297 -18.01 -8.57 -31.78
N PRO A 298 -18.50 -9.48 -32.66
CA PRO A 298 -17.82 -9.81 -33.91
C PRO A 298 -17.65 -8.60 -34.84
N ALA A 299 -18.54 -7.61 -34.78
CA ALA A 299 -18.45 -6.40 -35.59
C ALA A 299 -17.26 -5.52 -35.18
N ARG A 300 -16.78 -5.66 -33.94
CA ARG A 300 -15.64 -4.90 -33.39
C ARG A 300 -14.33 -5.70 -33.37
N ARG A 301 -14.27 -6.84 -34.08
CA ARG A 301 -13.11 -7.77 -34.09
C ARG A 301 -11.78 -7.07 -34.38
N ASP A 302 -11.75 -6.19 -35.38
CA ASP A 302 -10.53 -5.52 -35.87
C ASP A 302 -10.22 -4.20 -35.16
N GLU A 303 -11.08 -3.79 -34.22
CA GLU A 303 -10.86 -2.55 -33.51
C GLU A 303 -9.65 -2.62 -32.58
N LYS A 304 -8.98 -1.46 -32.44
CA LYS A 304 -7.83 -1.33 -31.56
C LYS A 304 -8.28 -1.42 -30.09
N LEU A 305 -7.54 -2.15 -29.27
CA LEU A 305 -7.86 -2.32 -27.84
C LEU A 305 -7.93 -0.99 -27.06
N ILE A 306 -7.20 0.05 -27.50
CA ILE A 306 -7.33 1.38 -26.89
C ILE A 306 -8.72 1.99 -27.12
N VAL A 307 -9.34 1.78 -28.28
CA VAL A 307 -10.69 2.28 -28.57
C VAL A 307 -11.70 1.58 -27.67
N ILE A 308 -11.61 0.25 -27.58
CA ILE A 308 -12.44 -0.55 -26.66
C ILE A 308 -12.26 -0.10 -25.21
N ALA A 309 -11.02 0.19 -24.79
CA ALA A 309 -10.73 0.69 -23.45
C ALA A 309 -11.43 2.04 -23.18
N MET A 310 -11.32 3.00 -24.10
CA MET A 310 -11.93 4.32 -23.98
C MET A 310 -13.46 4.23 -23.97
N ASP A 311 -14.04 3.44 -24.88
CA ASP A 311 -15.50 3.21 -24.96
C ASP A 311 -16.06 2.48 -23.74
N SER A 312 -15.22 1.73 -23.02
CA SER A 312 -15.58 1.09 -21.75
C SER A 312 -15.35 2.02 -20.55
N GLY A 313 -14.95 3.28 -20.75
CA GLY A 313 -14.74 4.28 -19.70
C GLY A 313 -13.37 4.23 -19.01
N PHE A 314 -12.37 3.54 -19.57
CA PHE A 314 -11.01 3.60 -19.06
C PHE A 314 -10.24 4.79 -19.64
N ALA A 315 -9.53 5.54 -18.80
CA ALA A 315 -8.73 6.69 -19.22
C ALA A 315 -7.48 6.33 -20.06
N SER A 316 -7.05 5.06 -20.05
CA SER A 316 -5.84 4.64 -20.76
C SER A 316 -5.75 3.11 -20.94
N LEU A 317 -5.06 2.67 -22.01
CA LEU A 317 -4.81 1.25 -22.29
C LEU A 317 -4.05 0.51 -21.16
N PRO A 318 -3.02 1.09 -20.51
CA PRO A 318 -2.35 0.41 -19.40
C PRO A 318 -3.27 0.12 -18.21
N SER A 319 -4.16 1.07 -17.86
CA SER A 319 -5.14 0.84 -16.78
C SER A 319 -6.14 -0.24 -17.15
N PHE A 320 -6.62 -0.22 -18.40
CA PHE A 320 -7.51 -1.24 -18.93
C PHE A 320 -6.89 -2.63 -18.87
N ASN A 321 -5.71 -2.81 -19.47
CA ASN A 321 -5.00 -4.09 -19.51
C ASN A 321 -4.78 -4.66 -18.10
N ARG A 322 -4.35 -3.82 -17.15
CA ARG A 322 -4.12 -4.24 -15.76
C ARG A 322 -5.41 -4.74 -15.09
N VAL A 323 -6.49 -3.98 -15.18
CA VAL A 323 -7.78 -4.35 -14.56
C VAL A 323 -8.34 -5.60 -15.23
N PHE A 324 -8.31 -5.67 -16.56
CA PHE A 324 -8.80 -6.81 -17.32
C PHE A 324 -8.03 -8.09 -16.98
N GLN A 325 -6.70 -8.03 -16.96
CA GLN A 325 -5.87 -9.19 -16.58
C GLN A 325 -6.07 -9.61 -15.13
N GLN A 326 -6.32 -8.65 -14.22
CA GLN A 326 -6.61 -8.97 -12.81
C GLN A 326 -7.96 -9.69 -12.66
N VAL A 327 -8.96 -9.36 -13.47
CA VAL A 327 -10.31 -9.93 -13.39
C VAL A 327 -10.44 -11.24 -14.18
N GLU A 328 -9.90 -11.28 -15.40
CA GLU A 328 -10.06 -12.41 -16.34
C GLU A 328 -8.87 -13.39 -16.34
N GLY A 329 -7.74 -13.03 -15.72
CA GLY A 329 -6.52 -13.83 -15.73
C GLY A 329 -5.75 -13.85 -17.07
N ALA A 330 -6.28 -13.20 -18.11
CA ALA A 330 -5.70 -13.12 -19.45
C ALA A 330 -5.65 -11.68 -19.98
N SER A 331 -4.83 -11.42 -21.00
CA SER A 331 -4.83 -10.10 -21.66
C SER A 331 -6.12 -9.90 -22.48
N PRO A 332 -6.60 -8.66 -22.65
CA PRO A 332 -7.82 -8.39 -23.43
C PRO A 332 -7.78 -8.96 -24.86
N GLY A 333 -6.60 -8.88 -25.50
CA GLY A 333 -6.41 -9.41 -26.85
C GLY A 333 -6.51 -10.94 -26.90
N ALA A 334 -5.86 -11.63 -25.96
CA ALA A 334 -5.95 -13.09 -25.88
C ALA A 334 -7.38 -13.56 -25.57
N TRP A 335 -8.07 -12.85 -24.66
CA TRP A 335 -9.46 -13.12 -24.30
C TRP A 335 -10.40 -12.95 -25.50
N ARG A 336 -10.23 -11.86 -26.26
CA ARG A 336 -11.01 -11.59 -27.49
C ARG A 336 -10.82 -12.71 -28.52
N SER A 337 -9.57 -13.07 -28.82
CA SER A 337 -9.28 -14.12 -29.81
C SER A 337 -9.91 -15.45 -29.42
N ALA A 338 -9.79 -15.84 -28.15
CA ALA A 338 -10.40 -17.08 -27.64
C ALA A 338 -11.92 -17.05 -27.79
N ARG A 339 -12.59 -15.96 -27.37
CA ARG A 339 -14.06 -15.84 -27.44
C ARG A 339 -14.60 -15.86 -28.86
N LEU A 340 -13.98 -15.12 -29.78
CA LEU A 340 -14.42 -15.07 -31.18
C LEU A 340 -14.16 -16.40 -31.90
N SER A 341 -13.06 -17.10 -31.60
CA SER A 341 -12.83 -18.45 -32.15
C SER A 341 -13.86 -19.48 -31.71
N THR A 342 -14.34 -19.40 -30.46
CA THR A 342 -15.43 -20.27 -29.97
C THR A 342 -16.75 -19.95 -30.68
N SER A 343 -17.08 -18.67 -30.86
CA SER A 343 -18.28 -18.24 -31.58
C SER A 343 -18.28 -18.69 -33.04
N ASP A 344 -17.15 -18.57 -33.74
CA ASP A 344 -17.01 -19.00 -35.14
C ASP A 344 -17.17 -20.53 -35.27
N ALA A 345 -16.64 -21.30 -34.31
CA ALA A 345 -16.78 -22.76 -34.27
C ALA A 345 -18.21 -23.23 -33.94
N GLU A 346 -18.96 -22.49 -33.12
CA GLU A 346 -20.38 -22.78 -32.84
C GLU A 346 -21.27 -22.44 -34.03
N ALA A 347 -21.06 -21.29 -34.68
CA ALA A 347 -21.79 -20.89 -35.88
C ALA A 347 -21.58 -21.88 -37.05
N GLY A 348 -20.36 -22.41 -37.21
CA GLY A 348 -20.04 -23.42 -38.22
C GLY A 348 -20.68 -24.79 -37.97
N ARG A 349 -21.03 -25.14 -36.73
CA ARG A 349 -21.73 -26.40 -36.39
C ARG A 349 -23.24 -26.34 -36.61
N THR A 350 -23.82 -25.15 -36.66
CA THR A 350 -25.26 -24.92 -36.85
C THR A 350 -25.66 -24.70 -38.31
N ALA A 351 -24.71 -24.60 -39.23
CA ALA A 351 -25.00 -24.54 -40.67
C ALA A 351 -25.44 -25.92 -41.17
N PRO A 352 -26.65 -26.07 -41.75
CA PRO A 352 -27.07 -27.35 -42.31
C PRO A 352 -26.15 -27.74 -43.47
N ALA A 353 -25.70 -29.00 -43.48
CA ALA A 353 -25.02 -29.57 -44.63
C ALA A 353 -25.97 -29.48 -45.83
N ALA A 354 -25.59 -28.64 -46.81
CA ALA A 354 -26.33 -28.44 -48.05
C ALA A 354 -26.21 -29.65 -48.98
#